data_AF-A0A1B6INZ6-F1
#
_entry.id   AF-A0A1B6INZ6-F1
#
_cell.length_a   1.000
_cell.length_b   1.000
_cell.length_c   1.000
_cell.angle_alpha   90.00
_cell.angle_beta   90.00
_cell.angle_gamma   90.00
#
_symmetry.space_group_name_H-M   'P 1'
#
loop_
_entity.id
_entity.type
_entity.pdbx_description
1 polymer ?
#
loop_
_entity_poly.entity_id
_entity_poly.type
_entity_poly.pdbx_seq_one_letter_code
_entity_poly.pdbx_strand_id
1 'polypeptide(L)'
;QHVALVVAYIAADYARRRAQDNANPAEVIASPPISVELTELYARDNAKSHHTDLFELVVDTPPTPVLRRGQAFFFAVRFNRPFDIHQDLVRFIFDFGPNPTITKGTRNLVQLCDKRELTLDKSKWDARLHHQDSNTITAEIQISSTCPVGIWHCRIQTTTAGQARSEIKDFNVEDDIYILFNPWCKEDGVYIESDAERQEYVLNDTGKVWKGSYRQPKGRRWIFGQFDDVVLPATMYLLEQSDVPHANRGNPVQIARAISAVVNSVDEDGLLIGKWDGDYRDGTAPQAWTGTVAIMEQYLRDGGEP
;
A
#
# COMPACT_ATOMS: atom_id res chain seq x y z
N GLN A 1 -29.16 -72.02 14.32
CA GLN A 1 -28.29 -72.08 13.12
C GLN A 1 -28.73 -71.11 12.01
N HIS A 2 -30.03 -70.93 11.75
CA HIS A 2 -30.51 -70.01 10.68
C HIS A 2 -30.23 -68.52 10.93
N VAL A 3 -30.30 -68.04 12.18
CA VAL A 3 -30.07 -66.63 12.54
C VAL A 3 -28.61 -66.19 12.30
N ALA A 4 -27.65 -67.08 12.55
CA ALA A 4 -26.23 -66.80 12.34
C ALA A 4 -25.89 -66.58 10.85
N LEU A 5 -26.56 -67.32 9.95
CA LEU A 5 -26.41 -67.16 8.50
C LEU A 5 -26.99 -65.83 8.00
N VAL A 6 -28.13 -65.39 8.56
CA VAL A 6 -28.75 -64.11 8.21
C VAL A 6 -27.87 -62.94 8.64
N VAL A 7 -27.32 -63.00 9.86
CA VAL A 7 -26.41 -61.95 10.36
C VAL A 7 -25.12 -61.90 9.54
N ALA A 8 -24.54 -63.04 9.17
CA ALA A 8 -23.35 -63.09 8.31
C ALA A 8 -23.63 -62.52 6.90
N TYR A 9 -24.81 -62.80 6.34
CA TYR A 9 -25.22 -62.25 5.05
C TYR A 9 -25.40 -60.72 5.11
N ILE A 10 -26.05 -60.21 6.15
CA ILE A 10 -26.24 -58.76 6.36
C ILE A 10 -24.88 -58.07 6.57
N ALA A 11 -23.99 -58.66 7.36
CA ALA A 11 -22.65 -58.10 7.59
C ALA A 11 -21.82 -58.06 6.29
N ALA A 12 -21.89 -59.12 5.47
CA ALA A 12 -21.21 -59.19 4.19
C ALA A 12 -21.80 -58.19 3.16
N ASP A 13 -23.12 -58.00 3.16
CA ASP A 13 -23.79 -57.02 2.29
C ASP A 13 -23.47 -55.58 2.71
N TYR A 14 -23.43 -55.32 4.02
CA TYR A 14 -23.01 -54.02 4.57
C TYR A 14 -21.54 -53.71 4.25
N ALA A 15 -20.65 -54.69 4.39
CA ALA A 15 -19.24 -54.56 4.01
C ALA A 15 -19.07 -54.33 2.49
N ARG A 16 -19.88 -55.01 1.65
CA ARG A 16 -19.88 -54.79 0.20
C ARG A 16 -20.33 -53.39 -0.17
N ARG A 17 -21.44 -52.89 0.39
CA ARG A 17 -21.92 -51.52 0.15
C ARG A 17 -20.89 -50.48 0.59
N ARG A 18 -20.26 -50.67 1.75
CA ARG A 18 -19.20 -49.77 2.25
C ARG A 18 -17.93 -49.82 1.39
N ALA A 19 -17.58 -50.99 0.84
CA ALA A 19 -16.48 -51.11 -0.10
C ALA A 19 -16.80 -50.46 -1.45
N GLN A 20 -18.07 -50.48 -1.87
CA GLN A 20 -18.55 -49.83 -3.08
C GLN A 20 -18.60 -48.29 -2.93
N ASP A 21 -19.03 -47.79 -1.76
CA ASP A 21 -18.96 -46.36 -1.40
C ASP A 21 -17.50 -45.86 -1.28
N ASN A 22 -16.58 -46.70 -0.79
CA ASN A 22 -15.15 -46.39 -0.73
C ASN A 22 -14.40 -46.57 -2.07
N ALA A 23 -14.96 -47.33 -3.03
CA ALA A 23 -14.35 -47.56 -4.35
C ALA A 23 -14.70 -46.44 -5.35
N ASN A 24 -15.79 -45.72 -5.11
CA ASN A 24 -16.15 -44.48 -5.80
C ASN A 24 -16.29 -43.36 -4.76
N PRO A 25 -15.20 -42.82 -4.18
CA PRO A 25 -15.27 -41.45 -3.71
C PRO A 25 -15.69 -40.64 -4.93
N ALA A 26 -16.84 -39.97 -4.87
CA ALA A 26 -17.19 -39.01 -5.90
C ALA A 26 -15.96 -38.13 -6.10
N GLU A 27 -15.30 -38.24 -7.26
CA GLU A 27 -14.36 -37.22 -7.69
C GLU A 27 -15.20 -35.97 -7.78
N VAL A 28 -15.24 -35.21 -6.70
CA VAL A 28 -15.65 -33.82 -6.73
C VAL A 28 -14.63 -33.22 -7.67
N ILE A 29 -15.02 -33.08 -8.94
CA ILE A 29 -14.27 -32.31 -9.94
C ILE A 29 -14.23 -30.92 -9.35
N ALA A 30 -13.18 -30.68 -8.58
CA ALA A 30 -12.88 -29.45 -7.89
C ALA A 30 -12.89 -28.36 -8.96
N SER A 31 -13.86 -27.46 -8.91
CA SER A 31 -13.83 -26.29 -9.77
C SER A 31 -12.51 -25.56 -9.50
N PRO A 32 -11.72 -25.25 -10.55
CA PRO A 32 -10.43 -24.62 -10.37
C PRO A 32 -10.61 -23.26 -9.69
N PRO A 33 -9.59 -22.76 -8.97
CA PRO A 33 -9.63 -21.44 -8.38
C PRO A 33 -9.98 -20.40 -9.43
N ILE A 34 -10.81 -19.44 -9.02
CA ILE A 34 -11.17 -18.29 -9.84
C ILE A 34 -9.91 -17.54 -10.27
N SER A 35 -9.88 -16.99 -11.48
CA SER A 35 -8.73 -16.26 -12.02
C SER A 35 -9.06 -14.77 -12.11
N VAL A 36 -8.12 -13.92 -11.71
CA VAL A 36 -8.21 -12.46 -11.88
C VAL A 36 -7.90 -12.10 -13.34
N GLU A 37 -8.70 -11.23 -13.93
CA GLU A 37 -8.53 -10.70 -15.29
C GLU A 37 -8.14 -9.22 -15.32
N LEU A 38 -8.67 -8.44 -14.39
CA LEU A 38 -8.46 -6.99 -14.34
C LEU A 38 -8.55 -6.50 -12.89
N THR A 39 -7.77 -5.47 -12.60
CA THR A 39 -7.71 -4.78 -11.31
C THR A 39 -7.89 -3.29 -11.52
N GLU A 40 -8.60 -2.62 -10.60
CA GLU A 40 -8.79 -1.17 -10.62
C GLU A 40 -8.71 -0.64 -9.19
N LEU A 41 -7.71 0.20 -8.91
CA LEU A 41 -7.44 0.77 -7.58
C LEU A 41 -8.17 2.09 -7.34
N TYR A 42 -8.99 2.57 -8.29
CA TYR A 42 -9.76 3.80 -8.20
C TYR A 42 -8.91 4.98 -7.72
N ALA A 43 -7.68 5.10 -8.23
CA ALA A 43 -6.67 6.01 -7.71
C ALA A 43 -7.21 7.44 -7.48
N ARG A 44 -7.92 7.99 -8.47
CA ARG A 44 -8.50 9.35 -8.40
C ARG A 44 -9.62 9.50 -7.39
N ASP A 45 -10.50 8.51 -7.25
CA ASP A 45 -11.64 8.60 -6.33
C ASP A 45 -11.22 8.35 -4.88
N ASN A 46 -10.33 7.37 -4.68
CA ASN A 46 -9.72 7.14 -3.38
C ASN A 46 -8.94 8.38 -2.93
N ALA A 47 -8.19 9.02 -3.83
CA ALA A 47 -7.37 10.18 -3.50
C ALA A 47 -8.17 11.37 -2.93
N LYS A 48 -9.38 11.63 -3.43
CA LYS A 48 -10.28 12.67 -2.87
C LYS A 48 -10.57 12.43 -1.39
N SER A 49 -10.85 11.17 -1.02
CA SER A 49 -11.14 10.82 0.37
C SER A 49 -9.87 10.81 1.24
N HIS A 50 -8.72 10.49 0.64
CA HIS A 50 -7.43 10.41 1.32
C HIS A 50 -6.68 11.75 1.35
N HIS A 51 -7.24 12.83 0.81
CA HIS A 51 -6.58 14.14 0.72
C HIS A 51 -5.21 14.04 0.01
N THR A 52 -5.20 13.33 -1.12
CA THR A 52 -4.04 13.09 -1.99
C THR A 52 -4.35 13.42 -3.46
N ASP A 53 -5.50 14.04 -3.74
CA ASP A 53 -5.94 14.44 -5.07
C ASP A 53 -5.15 15.61 -5.67
N LEU A 54 -4.34 16.30 -4.86
CA LEU A 54 -3.42 17.34 -5.33
C LEU A 54 -2.17 16.78 -6.01
N PHE A 55 -1.77 15.54 -5.73
CA PHE A 55 -0.59 14.93 -6.35
C PHE A 55 -0.81 14.77 -7.86
N GLU A 56 0.08 15.33 -8.68
CA GLU A 56 0.00 15.23 -10.15
C GLU A 56 0.01 13.77 -10.62
N LEU A 57 0.78 12.91 -9.93
CA LEU A 57 0.80 11.46 -10.15
C LEU A 57 -0.58 10.78 -10.12
N VAL A 58 -1.52 11.30 -9.33
CA VAL A 58 -2.91 10.76 -9.25
C VAL A 58 -3.73 11.21 -10.47
N VAL A 59 -3.45 12.39 -10.98
CA VAL A 59 -4.19 13.00 -12.10
C VAL A 59 -3.69 12.44 -13.43
N ASP A 60 -2.40 12.13 -13.52
CA ASP A 60 -1.72 11.60 -14.70
C ASP A 60 -2.33 10.30 -15.26
N THR A 61 -1.84 9.90 -16.44
CA THR A 61 -2.31 8.69 -17.13
C THR A 61 -1.13 7.78 -17.47
N PRO A 62 -1.05 6.58 -16.88
CA PRO A 62 -2.00 6.00 -15.92
C PRO A 62 -1.96 6.70 -14.54
N PRO A 63 -3.09 6.76 -13.81
CA PRO A 63 -3.13 7.39 -12.50
C PRO A 63 -2.47 6.51 -11.43
N THR A 64 -1.60 7.09 -10.62
CA THR A 64 -0.89 6.38 -9.55
C THR A 64 -1.69 6.43 -8.25
N PRO A 65 -1.99 5.29 -7.60
CA PRO A 65 -2.63 5.24 -6.29
C PRO A 65 -1.75 5.87 -5.19
N VAL A 66 -2.18 7.01 -4.65
CA VAL A 66 -1.56 7.63 -3.47
C VAL A 66 -2.57 7.65 -2.33
N LEU A 67 -2.30 6.88 -1.29
CA LEU A 67 -3.19 6.62 -0.15
C LEU A 67 -2.54 7.08 1.15
N ARG A 68 -3.34 7.19 2.21
CA ARG A 68 -2.89 7.47 3.58
C ARG A 68 -3.26 6.32 4.49
N ARG A 69 -2.33 5.92 5.37
CA ARG A 69 -2.52 4.82 6.32
C ARG A 69 -3.64 5.10 7.33
N GLY A 70 -4.17 4.07 8.00
CA GLY A 70 -5.27 4.22 8.97
C GLY A 70 -6.64 4.52 8.36
N GLN A 71 -6.73 4.63 7.03
CA GLN A 71 -7.96 4.88 6.28
C GLN A 71 -8.18 3.77 5.25
N ALA A 72 -9.45 3.49 4.97
CA ALA A 72 -9.84 2.47 4.01
C ALA A 72 -9.95 3.03 2.59
N PHE A 73 -9.66 2.20 1.60
CA PHE A 73 -9.77 2.51 0.19
C PHE A 73 -10.53 1.41 -0.56
N PHE A 74 -11.03 1.74 -1.75
CA PHE A 74 -11.74 0.79 -2.60
C PHE A 74 -10.82 0.15 -3.64
N PHE A 75 -10.96 -1.15 -3.84
CA PHE A 75 -10.21 -1.93 -4.83
C PHE A 75 -11.15 -2.87 -5.58
N ALA A 76 -11.33 -2.66 -6.88
CA ALA A 76 -12.08 -3.56 -7.74
C ALA A 76 -11.22 -4.65 -8.38
N VAL A 77 -11.81 -5.85 -8.48
CA VAL A 77 -11.21 -7.02 -9.10
C VAL A 77 -12.26 -7.66 -9.99
N ARG A 78 -11.95 -7.83 -11.28
CA ARG A 78 -12.75 -8.62 -12.21
C ARG A 78 -12.14 -10.00 -12.37
N PHE A 79 -13.00 -11.01 -12.34
CA PHE A 79 -12.64 -12.40 -12.46
C PHE A 79 -13.16 -13.02 -13.76
N ASN A 80 -12.63 -14.19 -14.10
CA ASN A 80 -13.01 -14.97 -15.29
C ASN A 80 -14.38 -15.67 -15.20
N ARG A 81 -15.01 -15.68 -14.02
CA ARG A 81 -16.37 -16.22 -13.79
C ARG A 81 -17.05 -15.50 -12.63
N PRO A 82 -18.37 -15.66 -12.43
CA PRO A 82 -19.05 -15.11 -11.26
C PRO A 82 -18.36 -15.51 -9.96
N PHE A 83 -18.19 -14.53 -9.07
CA PHE A 83 -17.56 -14.71 -7.77
C PHE A 83 -18.58 -15.27 -6.77
N ASP A 84 -18.20 -16.28 -6.01
CA ASP A 84 -19.01 -16.80 -4.90
C ASP A 84 -18.20 -16.74 -3.62
N ILE A 85 -18.58 -15.86 -2.68
CA ILE A 85 -17.85 -15.64 -1.43
C ILE A 85 -17.80 -16.87 -0.51
N HIS A 86 -18.68 -17.85 -0.71
CA HIS A 86 -18.68 -19.09 0.07
C HIS A 86 -17.77 -20.17 -0.51
N GLN A 87 -17.42 -20.08 -1.80
CA GLN A 87 -16.59 -21.05 -2.51
C GLN A 87 -15.22 -20.49 -2.88
N ASP A 88 -15.14 -19.20 -3.19
CA ASP A 88 -13.95 -18.51 -3.66
C ASP A 88 -13.32 -17.70 -2.53
N LEU A 89 -12.09 -18.07 -2.18
CA LEU A 89 -11.30 -17.37 -1.18
C LEU A 89 -10.35 -16.43 -1.91
N VAL A 90 -10.54 -15.13 -1.70
CA VAL A 90 -9.68 -14.06 -2.25
C VAL A 90 -8.89 -13.45 -1.12
N ARG A 91 -7.57 -13.35 -1.31
CA ARG A 91 -6.64 -12.74 -0.37
C ARG A 91 -5.77 -11.71 -1.07
N PHE A 92 -5.75 -10.51 -0.54
CA PHE A 92 -4.82 -9.45 -0.95
C PHE A 92 -3.53 -9.58 -0.14
N ILE A 93 -2.39 -9.62 -0.83
CA ILE A 93 -1.07 -9.70 -0.22
C ILE A 93 -0.34 -8.41 -0.56
N PHE A 94 -0.10 -7.56 0.44
CA PHE A 94 0.62 -6.31 0.31
C PHE A 94 2.06 -6.50 0.79
N ASP A 95 3.03 -6.26 -0.08
CA ASP A 95 4.46 -6.41 0.17
C ASP A 95 5.18 -5.06 0.11
N PHE A 96 6.08 -4.84 1.08
CA PHE A 96 6.87 -3.63 1.23
C PHE A 96 8.36 -3.91 1.40
N GLY A 97 9.17 -3.20 0.62
CA GLY A 97 10.63 -3.33 0.62
C GLY A 97 11.13 -4.65 0.01
N PRO A 98 12.45 -4.87 0.01
CA PRO A 98 13.08 -5.98 -0.72
C PRO A 98 12.87 -7.35 -0.06
N ASN A 99 12.65 -7.38 1.27
CA ASN A 99 12.51 -8.61 2.05
C ASN A 99 11.26 -8.56 2.94
N PRO A 100 10.06 -8.64 2.35
CA PRO A 100 8.79 -8.44 3.06
C PRO A 100 8.48 -9.62 4.00
N THR A 101 8.15 -9.33 5.27
CA THR A 101 7.81 -10.34 6.29
C THR A 101 6.61 -9.92 7.13
N ILE A 102 5.82 -10.92 7.53
CA ILE A 102 4.58 -10.70 8.32
C ILE A 102 4.92 -10.14 9.71
N THR A 103 5.95 -10.70 10.35
CA THR A 103 6.35 -10.31 11.72
C THR A 103 6.84 -8.89 11.83
N LYS A 104 7.39 -8.32 10.75
CA LYS A 104 7.85 -6.92 10.69
C LYS A 104 6.79 -5.97 10.13
N GLY A 105 5.61 -6.47 9.79
CA GLY A 105 4.53 -5.67 9.19
C GLY A 105 4.82 -5.21 7.76
N THR A 106 5.87 -5.73 7.11
CA THR A 106 6.24 -5.42 5.71
C THR A 106 5.62 -6.40 4.69
N ARG A 107 4.89 -7.42 5.17
CA ARG A 107 4.00 -8.28 4.38
C ARG A 107 2.67 -8.41 5.10
N ASN A 108 1.57 -7.99 4.47
CA ASN A 108 0.23 -8.05 5.05
C ASN A 108 -0.68 -8.92 4.20
N LEU A 109 -1.29 -9.94 4.83
CA LEU A 109 -2.22 -10.87 4.18
C LEU A 109 -3.64 -10.52 4.64
N VAL A 110 -4.45 -10.01 3.72
CA VAL A 110 -5.79 -9.51 4.00
C VAL A 110 -6.80 -10.39 3.28
N GLN A 111 -7.53 -11.19 4.04
CA GLN A 111 -8.56 -12.08 3.51
C GLN A 111 -9.85 -11.28 3.28
N LEU A 112 -10.42 -11.36 2.07
CA LEU A 112 -11.73 -10.81 1.80
C LEU A 112 -12.79 -11.59 2.60
N CYS A 113 -13.64 -10.87 3.32
CA CYS A 113 -14.71 -11.45 4.13
C CYS A 113 -16.08 -10.88 3.74
N ASP A 114 -17.14 -11.69 3.87
CA ASP A 114 -18.53 -11.22 3.79
C ASP A 114 -18.98 -10.64 5.12
N LYS A 115 -18.56 -9.41 5.39
CA LYS A 115 -18.90 -8.67 6.61
C LYS A 115 -19.56 -7.36 6.23
N ARG A 116 -20.55 -6.96 7.04
CA ARG A 116 -21.24 -5.68 6.85
C ARG A 116 -20.32 -4.46 7.01
N GLU A 117 -19.32 -4.55 7.88
CA GLU A 117 -18.42 -3.45 8.21
C GLU A 117 -17.01 -3.98 8.48
N LEU A 118 -16.01 -3.09 8.42
CA LEU A 118 -14.64 -3.38 8.85
C LEU A 118 -14.64 -3.48 10.38
N THR A 119 -14.14 -4.58 10.90
CA THR A 119 -14.32 -4.97 12.32
C THR A 119 -13.03 -4.93 13.12
N LEU A 120 -11.88 -4.99 12.45
CA LEU A 120 -10.60 -4.98 13.12
C LEU A 120 -10.22 -3.54 13.51
N ASP A 121 -9.48 -3.46 14.62
CA ASP A 121 -8.88 -2.23 15.10
C ASP A 121 -8.10 -1.49 14.01
N LYS A 122 -8.06 -0.15 14.06
CA LYS A 122 -7.38 0.69 13.08
C LYS A 122 -5.89 0.40 12.93
N SER A 123 -5.24 -0.18 13.95
CA SER A 123 -3.86 -0.66 13.86
C SER A 123 -3.67 -1.91 12.99
N LYS A 124 -4.74 -2.52 12.49
CA LYS A 124 -4.70 -3.75 11.69
C LYS A 124 -5.30 -3.55 10.30
N TRP A 125 -4.76 -4.30 9.35
CA TRP A 125 -5.35 -4.45 8.03
C TRP A 125 -6.63 -5.29 8.12
N ASP A 126 -7.66 -4.88 7.40
CA ASP A 126 -8.95 -5.60 7.30
C ASP A 126 -9.50 -5.43 5.88
N ALA A 127 -10.34 -6.36 5.44
CA ALA A 127 -11.04 -6.22 4.16
C ALA A 127 -12.44 -6.80 4.24
N ARG A 128 -13.36 -6.15 3.54
CA ARG A 128 -14.72 -6.66 3.34
C ARG A 128 -15.14 -6.54 1.90
N LEU A 129 -16.09 -7.39 1.50
CA LEU A 129 -16.82 -7.21 0.26
C LEU A 129 -17.73 -5.99 0.40
N HIS A 130 -17.49 -4.95 -0.40
CA HIS A 130 -18.31 -3.74 -0.41
C HIS A 130 -19.46 -3.86 -1.41
N HIS A 131 -19.15 -4.33 -2.62
CA HIS A 131 -20.12 -4.52 -3.69
C HIS A 131 -19.70 -5.71 -4.56
N GLN A 132 -20.67 -6.40 -5.13
CA GLN A 132 -20.45 -7.47 -6.08
C GLN A 132 -21.44 -7.33 -7.24
N ASP A 133 -20.91 -7.39 -8.46
CA ASP A 133 -21.68 -7.51 -9.70
C ASP A 133 -21.15 -8.70 -10.49
N SER A 134 -21.85 -9.83 -10.40
CA SER A 134 -21.50 -11.09 -11.07
C SER A 134 -20.04 -11.53 -10.84
N ASN A 135 -19.14 -11.25 -11.78
CA ASN A 135 -17.71 -11.59 -11.77
C ASN A 135 -16.80 -10.44 -11.33
N THR A 136 -17.35 -9.27 -10.99
CA THR A 136 -16.60 -8.13 -10.49
C THR A 136 -16.96 -7.89 -9.03
N ILE A 137 -15.94 -7.77 -8.19
CA ILE A 137 -16.09 -7.33 -6.81
C ILE A 137 -15.46 -5.96 -6.63
N THR A 138 -15.98 -5.20 -5.68
CA THR A 138 -15.29 -4.07 -5.07
C THR A 138 -15.07 -4.42 -3.61
N ALA A 139 -13.80 -4.50 -3.21
CA ALA A 139 -13.40 -4.65 -1.82
C ALA A 139 -13.20 -3.26 -1.21
N GLU A 140 -13.57 -3.12 0.07
CA GLU A 140 -13.11 -2.01 0.91
C GLU A 140 -12.01 -2.56 1.82
N ILE A 141 -10.82 -1.98 1.72
CA ILE A 141 -9.61 -2.46 2.40
C ILE A 141 -9.12 -1.40 3.37
N GLN A 142 -9.05 -1.75 4.66
CA GLN A 142 -8.47 -0.90 5.71
C GLN A 142 -6.96 -1.04 5.74
N ILE A 143 -6.26 0.09 5.68
CA ILE A 143 -4.81 0.16 5.93
C ILE A 143 -4.58 0.37 7.43
N SER A 144 -3.65 -0.39 8.02
CA SER A 144 -3.22 -0.19 9.42
C SER A 144 -2.72 1.25 9.65
N SER A 145 -3.12 1.90 10.74
CA SER A 145 -2.63 3.24 11.14
C SER A 145 -1.13 3.28 11.48
N THR A 146 -0.51 2.12 11.72
CA THR A 146 0.92 1.97 11.97
C THR A 146 1.69 1.42 10.75
N CYS A 147 1.03 1.31 9.59
CA CYS A 147 1.63 0.82 8.36
C CYS A 147 2.90 1.63 7.99
N PRO A 148 4.00 0.96 7.61
CA PRO A 148 5.16 1.63 7.04
C PRO A 148 4.81 2.45 5.79
N VAL A 149 5.35 3.67 5.70
CA VAL A 149 5.11 4.54 4.55
C VAL A 149 6.11 4.25 3.43
N GLY A 150 5.66 4.34 2.19
CA GLY A 150 6.47 4.08 0.99
C GLY A 150 5.68 3.44 -0.14
N ILE A 151 6.40 2.80 -1.06
CA ILE A 151 5.84 2.12 -2.24
C ILE A 151 5.55 0.66 -1.91
N TRP A 152 4.28 0.27 -1.98
CA TRP A 152 3.77 -1.07 -1.74
C TRP A 152 3.34 -1.73 -3.03
N HIS A 153 3.55 -3.05 -3.11
CA HIS A 153 3.07 -3.86 -4.23
C HIS A 153 1.98 -4.80 -3.74
N CYS A 154 0.96 -5.02 -4.57
CA CYS A 154 -0.13 -5.93 -4.25
C CYS A 154 -0.09 -7.18 -5.13
N ARG A 155 -0.38 -8.33 -4.53
CA ARG A 155 -0.68 -9.58 -5.24
C ARG A 155 -1.99 -10.14 -4.74
N ILE A 156 -2.84 -10.59 -5.65
CA ILE A 156 -4.11 -11.21 -5.33
C ILE A 156 -3.94 -12.72 -5.42
N GLN A 157 -4.21 -13.41 -4.32
CA GLN A 157 -4.19 -14.85 -4.24
C GLN A 157 -5.62 -15.38 -4.16
N THR A 158 -5.95 -16.32 -5.04
CA THR A 158 -7.26 -16.95 -5.13
C THR A 158 -7.17 -18.45 -4.91
N THR A 159 -8.02 -18.98 -4.05
CA THR A 159 -8.15 -20.42 -3.76
C THR A 159 -9.61 -20.83 -3.64
N THR A 160 -9.90 -22.13 -3.72
CA THR A 160 -11.26 -22.67 -3.52
C THR A 160 -11.41 -23.22 -2.10
N ALA A 161 -12.52 -22.90 -1.43
CA ALA A 161 -12.84 -23.39 -0.09
C ALA A 161 -13.06 -24.91 -0.07
N GLY A 162 -12.76 -25.55 1.08
CA GLY A 162 -13.11 -26.94 1.34
C GLY A 162 -12.26 -28.01 0.64
N GLN A 163 -11.21 -27.66 -0.12
CA GLN A 163 -10.33 -28.66 -0.74
C GLN A 163 -9.02 -28.79 0.05
N ALA A 164 -8.65 -30.03 0.39
CA ALA A 164 -7.43 -30.33 1.16
C ALA A 164 -6.12 -30.00 0.40
N ARG A 165 -6.22 -29.80 -0.92
CA ARG A 165 -5.10 -29.48 -1.81
C ARG A 165 -5.56 -28.50 -2.90
N SER A 166 -6.22 -27.41 -2.51
CA SER A 166 -6.64 -26.37 -3.44
C SER A 166 -5.44 -25.86 -4.22
N GLU A 167 -5.56 -25.80 -5.54
CA GLU A 167 -4.64 -25.04 -6.37
C GLU A 167 -4.64 -23.57 -5.90
N ILE A 168 -3.50 -22.91 -5.99
CA ILE A 168 -3.34 -21.51 -5.65
C ILE A 168 -3.02 -20.77 -6.94
N LYS A 169 -3.79 -19.74 -7.25
CA LYS A 169 -3.47 -18.81 -8.32
C LYS A 169 -3.10 -17.47 -7.73
N ASP A 170 -1.96 -16.96 -8.14
CA ASP A 170 -1.47 -15.64 -7.78
C ASP A 170 -1.58 -14.73 -9.02
N PHE A 171 -2.02 -13.50 -8.81
CA PHE A 171 -2.06 -12.43 -9.80
C PHE A 171 -1.31 -11.22 -9.26
N ASN A 172 -0.32 -10.73 -9.99
CA ASN A 172 0.42 -9.52 -9.60
C ASN A 172 -0.34 -8.30 -10.10
N VAL A 173 -0.62 -7.36 -9.20
CA VAL A 173 -1.12 -6.03 -9.58
C VAL A 173 0.06 -5.24 -10.13
N GLU A 174 -0.12 -4.63 -11.29
CA GLU A 174 0.97 -3.91 -11.99
C GLU A 174 1.27 -2.56 -11.35
N ASP A 175 0.27 -1.92 -10.73
CA ASP A 175 0.38 -0.59 -10.14
C ASP A 175 1.13 -0.57 -8.81
N ASP A 176 2.03 0.40 -8.68
CA ASP A 176 2.65 0.79 -7.42
C ASP A 176 1.65 1.55 -6.53
N ILE A 177 1.60 1.20 -5.25
CA ILE A 177 0.69 1.83 -4.28
C ILE A 177 1.50 2.65 -3.28
N TYR A 178 1.40 3.96 -3.35
CA TYR A 178 2.03 4.84 -2.37
C TYR A 178 1.16 4.91 -1.11
N ILE A 179 1.73 4.56 0.04
CA ILE A 179 1.08 4.73 1.34
C ILE A 179 1.83 5.77 2.15
N LEU A 180 1.14 6.85 2.52
CA LEU A 180 1.68 7.99 3.27
C LEU A 180 1.17 8.01 4.72
N PHE A 181 1.81 8.86 5.53
CA PHE A 181 1.30 9.25 6.84
C PHE A 181 -0.07 9.92 6.74
N ASN A 182 -0.88 9.82 7.80
CA ASN A 182 -2.25 10.32 7.83
C ASN A 182 -2.54 11.32 8.96
N PRO A 183 -2.40 12.63 8.71
CA PRO A 183 -2.78 13.68 9.65
C PRO A 183 -4.29 13.75 9.99
N TRP A 184 -5.15 13.06 9.23
CA TRP A 184 -6.60 13.00 9.48
C TRP A 184 -7.03 11.81 10.35
N CYS A 185 -6.16 10.82 10.55
CA CYS A 185 -6.45 9.63 11.36
C CYS A 185 -6.01 9.85 12.81
N LYS A 186 -6.94 9.77 13.76
CA LYS A 186 -6.68 9.99 15.20
C LYS A 186 -5.70 8.97 15.80
N GLU A 187 -5.63 7.79 15.21
CA GLU A 187 -4.77 6.69 15.61
C GLU A 187 -3.38 6.75 14.96
N ASP A 188 -3.14 7.72 14.07
CA ASP A 188 -1.83 7.96 13.49
C ASP A 188 -0.98 8.86 14.41
N GLY A 189 0.29 8.53 14.57
CA GLY A 189 1.24 9.32 15.36
C GLY A 189 1.49 10.75 14.83
N VAL A 190 0.99 11.09 13.63
CA VAL A 190 1.05 12.46 13.07
C VAL A 190 -0.31 13.17 13.02
N TYR A 191 -1.31 12.69 13.77
CA TYR A 191 -2.64 13.30 13.80
C TYR A 191 -2.60 14.79 14.13
N ILE A 192 -3.37 15.59 13.38
CA ILE A 192 -3.59 17.01 13.63
C ILE A 192 -5.09 17.27 13.70
N GLU A 193 -5.55 17.78 14.84
CA GLU A 193 -6.98 18.02 15.09
C GLU A 193 -7.52 19.22 14.30
N SER A 194 -6.73 20.29 14.20
CA SER A 194 -7.15 21.53 13.55
C SER A 194 -7.10 21.40 12.03
N ASP A 195 -8.23 21.65 11.37
CA ASP A 195 -8.29 21.67 9.91
C ASP A 195 -7.38 22.74 9.33
N ALA A 196 -7.33 23.92 9.93
CA ALA A 196 -6.45 25.01 9.49
C ALA A 196 -4.96 24.63 9.57
N GLU A 197 -4.57 23.85 10.58
CA GLU A 197 -3.18 23.36 10.69
C GLU A 197 -2.89 22.28 9.65
N ARG A 198 -3.85 21.39 9.33
CA ARG A 198 -3.68 20.44 8.22
C ARG A 198 -3.55 21.14 6.88
N GLN A 199 -4.36 22.19 6.66
CA GLN A 199 -4.24 23.02 5.45
C GLN A 199 -2.85 23.65 5.38
N GLU A 200 -2.36 24.28 6.45
CA GLU A 200 -1.07 24.98 6.44
C GLU A 200 0.15 24.04 6.41
N TYR A 201 0.15 22.96 7.18
CA TYR A 201 1.34 22.12 7.38
C TYR A 201 1.42 20.91 6.46
N VAL A 202 0.35 20.59 5.73
CA VAL A 202 0.29 19.41 4.86
C VAL A 202 -0.09 19.79 3.43
N LEU A 203 -1.16 20.57 3.27
CA LEU A 203 -1.74 20.86 1.94
C LEU A 203 -1.24 22.17 1.31
N ASN A 204 -0.66 23.08 2.08
CA ASN A 204 -0.08 24.29 1.54
C ASN A 204 1.29 23.98 0.92
N ASP A 205 1.39 24.11 -0.39
CA ASP A 205 2.59 23.82 -1.17
C ASP A 205 3.51 25.01 -1.38
N THR A 206 3.18 26.15 -0.76
CA THR A 206 3.97 27.37 -0.81
C THR A 206 4.09 27.98 0.57
N GLY A 207 5.21 28.64 0.83
CA GLY A 207 5.49 29.18 2.14
C GLY A 207 6.44 30.36 2.12
N LYS A 208 6.93 30.70 3.31
CA LYS A 208 7.85 31.81 3.52
C LYS A 208 9.02 31.37 4.39
N VAL A 209 10.23 31.48 3.83
CA VAL A 209 11.48 31.29 4.57
C VAL A 209 11.97 32.65 5.04
N TRP A 210 12.13 32.81 6.35
CA TRP A 210 12.62 34.04 6.94
C TRP A 210 14.15 34.11 6.85
N LYS A 211 14.66 35.22 6.32
CA LYS A 211 16.08 35.55 6.20
C LYS A 211 16.38 36.95 6.70
N GLY A 212 17.66 37.34 6.67
CA GLY A 212 18.11 38.64 7.16
C GLY A 212 18.48 38.58 8.63
N SER A 213 18.50 39.74 9.30
CA SER A 213 18.80 39.82 10.72
C SER A 213 17.52 39.94 11.54
N TYR A 214 17.61 39.66 12.84
CA TYR A 214 16.52 39.90 13.79
C TYR A 214 15.94 41.34 13.71
N ARG A 215 16.78 42.34 13.37
CA ARG A 215 16.35 43.74 13.24
C ARG A 215 15.68 44.06 11.91
N GLN A 216 15.92 43.25 10.88
CA GLN A 216 15.39 43.45 9.53
C GLN A 216 15.01 42.08 8.93
N PRO A 217 13.97 41.43 9.47
CA PRO A 217 13.51 40.15 8.94
C PRO A 217 12.93 40.37 7.54
N LYS A 218 13.37 39.53 6.59
CA LYS A 218 12.85 39.51 5.23
C LYS A 218 12.26 38.14 4.95
N GLY A 219 10.98 38.12 4.62
CA GLY A 219 10.33 36.91 4.15
C GLY A 219 10.66 36.66 2.68
N ARG A 220 11.21 35.49 2.38
CA ARG A 220 11.37 34.99 1.01
C ARG A 220 10.27 33.98 0.73
N ARG A 221 9.51 34.16 -0.35
CA ARG A 221 8.57 33.13 -0.81
C ARG A 221 9.34 31.88 -1.24
N TRP A 222 8.83 30.71 -0.88
CA TRP A 222 9.37 29.41 -1.27
C TRP A 222 8.24 28.55 -1.81
N ILE A 223 8.49 27.83 -2.89
CA ILE A 223 7.57 26.83 -3.43
C ILE A 223 8.05 25.47 -2.91
N PHE A 224 7.33 24.88 -1.97
CA PHE A 224 7.61 23.51 -1.53
C PHE A 224 7.28 22.53 -2.65
N GLY A 225 6.10 22.68 -3.28
CA GLY A 225 5.70 21.93 -4.46
C GLY A 225 5.64 20.42 -4.23
N GLN A 226 5.27 19.97 -3.02
CA GLN A 226 5.28 18.54 -2.65
C GLN A 226 4.35 17.65 -3.48
N PHE A 227 3.45 18.25 -4.26
CA PHE A 227 2.48 17.55 -5.10
C PHE A 227 2.89 17.43 -6.57
N ASP A 228 3.97 18.09 -6.96
CA ASP A 228 4.58 18.00 -8.29
C ASP A 228 5.04 16.55 -8.56
N ASP A 229 4.89 16.09 -9.80
CA ASP A 229 5.06 14.68 -10.19
C ASP A 229 6.42 14.07 -9.78
N VAL A 230 7.47 14.91 -9.72
CA VAL A 230 8.84 14.50 -9.44
C VAL A 230 9.13 14.35 -7.95
N VAL A 231 8.40 15.04 -7.07
CA VAL A 231 8.79 15.20 -5.66
C VAL A 231 8.53 13.94 -4.85
N LEU A 232 7.39 13.28 -5.04
CA LEU A 232 7.08 12.05 -4.31
C LEU A 232 8.04 10.90 -4.70
N PRO A 233 8.32 10.62 -5.99
CA PRO A 233 9.31 9.63 -6.40
C PRO A 233 10.72 9.97 -5.90
N ALA A 234 11.15 11.23 -6.00
CA ALA A 234 12.45 11.67 -5.46
C ALA A 234 12.56 11.42 -3.95
N THR A 235 11.51 11.72 -3.20
CA THR A 235 11.46 11.48 -1.76
C THR A 235 11.58 9.99 -1.43
N MET A 236 10.91 9.12 -2.21
CA MET A 236 11.03 7.68 -2.01
C MET A 236 12.43 7.17 -2.36
N TYR A 237 13.04 7.68 -3.44
CA TYR A 237 14.41 7.36 -3.80
C TYR A 237 15.41 7.74 -2.69
N LEU A 238 15.32 8.96 -2.15
CA LEU A 238 16.15 9.40 -1.03
C LEU A 238 15.97 8.52 0.22
N LEU A 239 14.74 8.07 0.50
CA LEU A 239 14.49 7.14 1.61
C LEU A 239 15.10 5.75 1.37
N GLU A 240 15.23 5.30 0.13
CA GLU A 240 15.95 4.06 -0.21
C GLU A 240 17.47 4.21 -0.05
N GLN A 241 18.03 5.41 -0.17
CA GLN A 241 19.44 5.67 0.14
C GLN A 241 19.69 5.75 1.65
N SER A 242 18.66 5.99 2.46
CA SER A 242 18.82 6.07 3.91
C SER A 242 18.94 4.69 4.57
N ASP A 243 19.63 4.65 5.71
CA ASP A 243 19.79 3.43 6.53
C ASP A 243 18.54 2.99 7.30
N VAL A 244 17.39 3.66 7.11
CA VAL A 244 16.16 3.32 7.86
C VAL A 244 15.57 2.00 7.35
N PRO A 245 15.47 0.95 8.20
CA PRO A 245 14.87 -0.31 7.76
C PRO A 245 13.41 -0.10 7.36
N HIS A 246 12.94 -0.75 6.27
CA HIS A 246 11.55 -0.65 5.80
C HIS A 246 10.51 -0.87 6.91
N ALA A 247 10.75 -1.82 7.82
CA ALA A 247 9.87 -2.09 8.96
C ALA A 247 9.69 -0.87 9.91
N ASN A 248 10.70 0.00 9.98
CA ASN A 248 10.71 1.17 10.85
C ASN A 248 10.17 2.43 10.17
N ARG A 249 9.90 2.37 8.86
CA ARG A 249 9.37 3.52 8.10
C ARG A 249 7.96 3.93 8.52
N GLY A 250 7.29 3.17 9.40
CA GLY A 250 6.04 3.59 10.04
C GLY A 250 6.22 4.61 11.16
N ASN A 251 7.45 4.89 11.61
CA ASN A 251 7.72 5.81 12.70
C ASN A 251 8.12 7.20 12.16
N PRO A 252 7.31 8.25 12.38
CA PRO A 252 7.59 9.59 11.84
C PRO A 252 8.88 10.20 12.39
N VAL A 253 9.31 9.86 13.61
CA VAL A 253 10.57 10.35 14.20
C VAL A 253 11.78 9.74 13.46
N GLN A 254 11.72 8.45 13.13
CA GLN A 254 12.80 7.79 12.37
C GLN A 254 12.85 8.30 10.93
N ILE A 255 11.68 8.49 10.29
CA ILE A 255 11.61 9.07 8.94
C ILE A 255 12.14 10.51 8.92
N ALA A 256 11.74 11.36 9.87
CA ALA A 256 12.24 12.73 9.95
C ALA A 256 13.77 12.77 10.12
N ARG A 257 14.33 11.88 10.95
CA ARG A 257 15.77 11.74 11.13
C ARG A 257 16.47 11.28 9.84
N ALA A 258 15.92 10.27 9.18
CA ALA A 258 16.47 9.77 7.91
C ALA A 258 16.47 10.85 6.82
N ILE A 259 15.34 11.54 6.61
CA ILE A 259 15.23 12.64 5.65
C ILE A 259 16.23 13.75 5.98
N SER A 260 16.42 14.10 7.26
CA SER A 260 17.39 15.14 7.64
C SER A 260 18.84 14.78 7.33
N ALA A 261 19.17 13.48 7.32
CA ALA A 261 20.50 12.98 6.95
C ALA A 261 20.68 13.02 5.43
N VAL A 262 19.78 12.38 4.68
CA VAL A 262 19.88 12.27 3.20
C VAL A 262 19.62 13.57 2.43
N VAL A 263 19.22 14.66 3.09
CA VAL A 263 19.16 15.98 2.44
C VAL A 263 20.56 16.62 2.31
N ASN A 264 21.50 16.27 3.19
CA ASN A 264 22.84 16.83 3.19
C ASN A 264 23.87 15.80 2.67
N SER A 265 24.61 16.15 1.63
CA SER A 265 25.55 15.22 0.99
C SER A 265 26.84 14.92 1.75
N VAL A 266 27.07 15.58 2.90
CA VAL A 266 28.38 15.55 3.59
C VAL A 266 28.83 14.15 4.00
N ASP A 267 27.90 13.19 4.17
CA ASP A 267 28.22 11.82 4.59
C ASP A 267 27.50 10.71 3.78
N GLU A 268 26.45 11.02 2.99
CA GLU A 268 25.51 10.01 2.43
C GLU A 268 25.12 10.23 0.95
N ASP A 269 25.88 10.98 0.14
CA ASP A 269 25.53 11.31 -1.26
C ASP A 269 24.06 11.80 -1.42
N GLY A 270 23.64 12.60 -0.42
CA GLY A 270 22.29 13.12 -0.27
C GLY A 270 21.88 14.15 -1.32
N LEU A 271 20.77 14.85 -1.12
CA LEU A 271 20.13 15.72 -2.12
C LEU A 271 20.96 16.96 -2.55
N LEU A 272 21.75 17.55 -1.64
CA LEU A 272 22.43 18.84 -1.88
C LEU A 272 23.83 18.89 -1.27
N ILE A 273 24.76 19.53 -2.00
CA ILE A 273 26.07 19.94 -1.48
C ILE A 273 26.01 21.36 -0.88
N GLY A 274 26.32 21.47 0.40
CA GLY A 274 26.45 22.77 1.08
C GLY A 274 27.74 23.50 0.69
N LYS A 275 27.62 24.72 0.13
CA LYS A 275 28.77 25.55 -0.27
C LYS A 275 28.60 27.02 0.17
N TRP A 276 29.63 27.57 0.83
CA TRP A 276 29.61 28.93 1.43
C TRP A 276 30.85 29.77 1.09
N ASP A 277 31.69 29.34 0.14
CA ASP A 277 32.91 30.06 -0.26
C ASP A 277 32.66 31.28 -1.16
N GLY A 278 31.44 31.43 -1.68
CA GLY A 278 31.01 32.53 -2.55
C GLY A 278 31.25 32.29 -4.04
N ASP A 279 31.82 31.14 -4.43
CA ASP A 279 32.02 30.74 -5.82
C ASP A 279 31.12 29.56 -6.19
N TYR A 280 30.12 29.82 -7.02
CA TYR A 280 29.09 28.83 -7.40
C TYR A 280 29.12 28.52 -8.90
N ARG A 281 30.25 28.72 -9.59
CA ARG A 281 30.36 28.51 -11.05
C ARG A 281 30.14 27.05 -11.49
N ASP A 282 30.29 26.12 -10.54
CA ASP A 282 30.12 24.68 -10.67
C ASP A 282 28.68 24.21 -10.36
N GLY A 283 27.75 25.11 -10.02
CA GLY A 283 26.37 24.73 -9.72
C GLY A 283 25.43 25.92 -9.62
N THR A 284 24.39 25.78 -8.80
CA THR A 284 23.39 26.84 -8.58
C THR A 284 23.64 27.52 -7.25
N ALA A 285 23.81 28.84 -7.27
CA ALA A 285 24.01 29.61 -6.03
C ALA A 285 22.81 29.41 -5.07
N PRO A 286 23.02 29.20 -3.76
CA PRO A 286 21.94 28.95 -2.81
C PRO A 286 20.84 30.02 -2.79
N GLN A 287 21.18 31.26 -3.14
CA GLN A 287 20.22 32.37 -3.22
C GLN A 287 19.39 32.38 -4.51
N ALA A 288 19.72 31.59 -5.53
CA ALA A 288 18.98 31.52 -6.79
C ALA A 288 17.75 30.61 -6.70
N TRP A 289 17.80 29.56 -5.87
CA TRP A 289 16.68 28.63 -5.69
C TRP A 289 15.40 29.32 -5.19
N THR A 290 14.27 29.02 -5.83
CA THR A 290 12.95 29.60 -5.46
C THR A 290 11.97 28.55 -4.95
N GLY A 291 12.32 27.28 -5.02
CA GLY A 291 11.51 26.16 -4.59
C GLY A 291 12.28 24.84 -4.60
N THR A 292 11.63 23.80 -4.09
CA THR A 292 12.22 22.47 -3.92
C THR A 292 12.12 21.61 -5.20
N VAL A 293 11.08 21.82 -6.00
CA VAL A 293 10.81 21.02 -7.22
C VAL A 293 12.03 20.95 -8.14
N ALA A 294 12.57 22.11 -8.54
CA ALA A 294 13.72 22.16 -9.45
C ALA A 294 15.00 21.53 -8.88
N ILE A 295 15.15 21.48 -7.54
CA ILE A 295 16.26 20.79 -6.88
C ILE A 295 16.09 19.28 -7.03
N MET A 296 14.90 18.76 -6.71
CA MET A 296 14.58 17.33 -6.83
C MET A 296 14.64 16.86 -8.29
N GLU A 297 14.14 17.66 -9.22
CA GLU A 297 14.21 17.38 -10.66
C GLU A 297 15.65 17.32 -11.17
N GLN A 298 16.51 18.25 -10.74
CA GLN A 298 17.93 18.22 -11.09
C GLN A 298 18.60 16.98 -10.51
N TYR A 299 18.41 16.70 -9.22
CA TYR A 299 19.00 15.54 -8.54
C TYR A 299 18.65 14.20 -9.24
N LEU A 300 17.37 14.00 -9.60
CA LEU A 300 16.97 12.79 -10.32
C LEU A 300 17.53 12.73 -11.75
N ARG A 301 17.58 13.87 -12.45
CA ARG A 301 18.16 13.96 -13.81
C ARG A 301 19.65 13.61 -13.82
N ASP A 302 20.35 14.01 -12.77
CA ASP A 302 21.80 13.80 -12.61
C ASP A 302 22.11 12.41 -12.03
N GLY A 303 21.10 11.54 -11.90
CA GLY A 303 21.26 10.12 -11.53
C GLY A 303 21.25 9.85 -10.03
N GLY A 304 20.78 10.79 -9.22
CA GLY A 304 20.83 10.72 -7.76
C GLY A 304 22.13 11.29 -7.18
N GLU A 305 22.81 12.16 -7.91
CA GLU A 305 24.06 12.81 -7.51
C GLU A 305 23.81 14.30 -7.20
N PRO A 306 24.36 14.86 -6.10
CA PRO A 306 24.12 16.24 -5.67
C PRO A 306 25.02 17.34 -6.26
#